data_AF-A0A8S4QQ93-F1
#
_entry.id   AF-A0A8S4QQ93-F1
#
_cell.length_a   1.000
_cell.length_b   1.000
_cell.length_c   1.000
_cell.angle_alpha   90.00
_cell.angle_beta   90.00
_cell.angle_gamma   90.00
#
_symmetry.space_group_name_H-M   'P 1'
#
loop_
_entity.id
_entity.type
_entity.pdbx_description
1 polymer ?
#
loop_
_entity_poly.entity_id
_entity_poly.type
_entity_poly.pdbx_seq_one_letter_code
_entity_poly.pdbx_strand_id
1 'polypeptide(L)'
;MGPIRRFRVTQRALKRAMLGVSLRDQIRSEEIRRRTKVTDIAQRVAKQKWQWAGHIARRTDGRRGSKMLEWKPHTGKLSVGRPPTR
;
A
#
# COMPACT_ATOMS: atom_id res chain seq x y z
N MET A 1 -10.46 -8.68 4.31
CA MET A 1 -9.31 -9.05 3.44
C MET A 1 -8.72 -7.78 2.82
N GLY A 2 -7.50 -7.40 3.17
CA GLY A 2 -6.88 -6.15 2.67
C GLY A 2 -6.48 -6.20 1.17
N PRO A 3 -6.31 -5.03 0.52
CA PRO A 3 -6.00 -4.93 -0.91
C PRO A 3 -4.68 -5.61 -1.30
N ILE A 4 -3.69 -5.64 -0.40
CA ILE A 4 -2.36 -6.23 -0.65
C ILE A 4 -2.45 -7.73 -0.96
N ARG A 5 -3.38 -8.47 -0.34
CA ARG A 5 -3.55 -9.90 -0.59
C ARG A 5 -3.96 -10.16 -2.03
N ARG A 6 -4.89 -9.37 -2.58
CA ARG A 6 -5.35 -9.49 -3.97
C ARG A 6 -4.21 -9.25 -4.94
N PHE A 7 -3.44 -8.18 -4.73
CA PHE A 7 -2.26 -7.90 -5.55
C PHE A 7 -1.22 -9.03 -5.53
N ARG A 8 -0.97 -9.66 -4.36
CA ARG A 8 -0.06 -10.80 -4.27
C ARG A 8 -0.56 -12.02 -5.04
N VAL A 9 -1.87 -12.29 -5.02
CA VAL A 9 -2.49 -13.39 -5.79
C VAL A 9 -2.33 -13.14 -7.28
N THR A 10 -2.69 -11.95 -7.76
CA THR A 10 -2.52 -11.57 -9.17
C THR A 10 -1.05 -11.65 -9.60
N GLN A 11 -0.13 -11.12 -8.79
CA GLN A 11 1.30 -11.19 -9.08
C GLN A 11 1.79 -12.65 -9.18
N ARG A 12 1.30 -13.55 -8.32
CA ARG A 12 1.67 -14.96 -8.35
C ARG A 12 1.14 -15.67 -9.61
N ALA A 13 -0.06 -15.35 -10.06
CA ALA A 13 -0.61 -15.86 -11.32
C ALA A 13 0.22 -15.38 -12.53
N LEU A 14 0.54 -14.08 -12.57
CA LEU A 14 1.38 -13.50 -13.61
C LEU A 14 2.77 -14.14 -13.66
N LYS A 15 3.43 -14.31 -12.51
CA LYS A 15 4.74 -14.97 -12.43
C LYS A 15 4.73 -16.38 -13.00
N ARG A 16 3.63 -17.12 -12.84
CA ARG A 16 3.47 -18.45 -13.43
C ARG A 16 3.27 -18.40 -14.93
N ALA A 17 2.39 -17.51 -15.39
CA ALA A 17 2.17 -17.29 -16.82
C ALA A 17 3.48 -16.90 -17.55
N MET A 18 4.30 -16.02 -16.96
CA MET A 18 5.60 -15.62 -17.52
C MET A 18 6.58 -16.80 -17.70
N LEU A 19 6.51 -17.82 -16.83
CA LEU A 19 7.37 -18.99 -16.89
C LEU A 19 6.73 -20.17 -17.64
N GLY A 20 5.48 -20.04 -18.08
CA GLY A 20 4.72 -21.14 -18.68
C GLY A 20 4.43 -22.31 -17.72
N VAL A 21 4.46 -22.08 -16.41
CA VAL A 21 4.31 -23.15 -15.40
C VAL A 21 2.89 -23.25 -14.87
N SER A 22 2.40 -24.47 -14.72
CA SER A 22 1.08 -24.77 -14.19
C SER A 22 1.11 -24.96 -12.67
N LEU A 23 -0.06 -25.13 -12.06
CA LEU A 23 -0.15 -25.54 -10.65
C LEU A 23 0.23 -27.02 -10.45
N ARG A 24 0.11 -27.84 -11.50
CA ARG A 24 0.41 -29.28 -11.46
C ARG A 24 1.90 -29.56 -11.37
N ASP A 25 2.72 -28.62 -11.83
CA ASP A 25 4.18 -28.72 -11.78
C ASP A 25 4.70 -28.65 -10.32
N GLN A 26 3.86 -28.26 -9.37
CA GLN A 26 4.14 -28.18 -7.93
C GLN A 26 5.44 -27.42 -7.59
N ILE A 27 5.86 -26.51 -8.46
CA ILE A 27 7.08 -25.72 -8.27
C ILE A 27 6.91 -24.80 -7.07
N ARG A 28 7.90 -24.83 -6.16
CA ARG A 28 7.94 -23.98 -4.98
C ARG A 28 7.89 -22.49 -5.36
N SER A 29 7.16 -21.71 -4.57
CA SER A 29 6.98 -20.28 -4.87
C SER A 29 8.28 -19.47 -4.79
N GLU A 30 9.24 -19.93 -4.00
CA GLU A 30 10.60 -19.37 -3.90
C GLU A 30 11.37 -19.54 -5.20
N GLU A 31 11.25 -20.71 -5.84
CA GLU A 31 11.89 -20.99 -7.13
C GLU A 31 11.33 -20.09 -8.24
N ILE A 32 10.01 -19.92 -8.28
CA ILE A 32 9.34 -18.99 -9.20
C ILE A 32 9.82 -17.55 -8.97
N ARG A 33 10.02 -17.14 -7.70
CA ARG A 33 10.57 -15.81 -7.35
C ARG A 33 12.03 -15.66 -7.79
N ARG A 34 12.85 -16.70 -7.60
CA ARG A 34 14.27 -16.73 -8.02
C ARG A 34 14.41 -16.56 -9.53
N ARG A 35 13.59 -17.28 -10.31
CA ARG A 35 13.62 -17.22 -11.78
C ARG A 35 13.13 -15.88 -12.33
N THR A 36 12.02 -15.35 -11.80
CA THR A 36 11.42 -14.13 -12.34
C THR A 36 12.12 -12.84 -11.91
N LYS A 37 12.81 -12.81 -10.76
CA LYS A 37 13.46 -11.61 -10.18
C LYS A 37 12.54 -10.38 -10.02
N VAL A 38 11.22 -10.56 -10.14
CA VAL A 38 10.23 -9.48 -10.02
C VAL A 38 10.03 -9.10 -8.55
N THR A 39 10.22 -7.81 -8.25
CA THR A 39 10.06 -7.20 -6.93
C THR A 39 8.69 -7.49 -6.30
N ASP A 40 8.65 -7.67 -4.98
CA ASP A 40 7.38 -7.90 -4.27
C ASP A 40 6.47 -6.67 -4.34
N ILE A 41 5.20 -6.87 -4.73
CA ILE A 41 4.27 -5.77 -4.93
C ILE A 41 3.96 -5.02 -3.63
N ALA A 42 4.02 -5.67 -2.46
CA ALA A 42 3.81 -5.00 -1.19
C ALA A 42 4.94 -4.02 -0.89
N GLN A 43 6.19 -4.39 -1.18
CA GLN A 43 7.34 -3.49 -1.06
C GLN A 43 7.22 -2.32 -2.03
N ARG A 44 6.80 -2.57 -3.27
CA ARG A 44 6.61 -1.52 -4.28
C ARG A 44 5.49 -0.55 -3.90
N VAL A 45 4.39 -1.03 -3.33
CA VAL A 45 3.29 -0.21 -2.81
C VAL A 45 3.76 0.62 -1.61
N ALA A 46 4.48 0.02 -0.67
CA ALA A 46 5.02 0.74 0.49
C ALA A 46 6.00 1.84 0.06
N LYS A 47 6.93 1.53 -0.86
CA LYS A 47 7.89 2.49 -1.41
C LYS A 47 7.16 3.67 -2.08
N GLN A 48 6.16 3.40 -2.91
CA GLN A 48 5.39 4.46 -3.57
C GLN A 48 4.62 5.31 -2.57
N LYS A 49 4.02 4.71 -1.53
CA LYS A 49 3.38 5.46 -0.45
C LYS A 49 4.34 6.43 0.23
N TRP A 50 5.55 5.97 0.57
CA TRP A 50 6.57 6.81 1.19
C TRP A 50 7.14 7.86 0.25
N GLN A 51 7.31 7.53 -1.04
CA GLN A 51 7.73 8.51 -2.05
C GLN A 51 6.69 9.62 -2.22
N TRP A 52 5.41 9.27 -2.25
CA TRP A 52 4.33 10.24 -2.26
C TRP A 52 4.33 11.09 -0.99
N ALA A 53 4.43 10.47 0.18
CA ALA A 53 4.51 11.17 1.47
C ALA A 53 5.67 12.18 1.49
N GLY A 54 6.87 11.77 1.10
CA GLY A 54 8.03 12.65 1.02
C GLY A 54 7.90 13.74 -0.04
N HIS A 55 7.23 13.45 -1.17
CA HIS A 55 6.91 14.46 -2.17
C HIS A 55 6.00 15.54 -1.62
N ILE A 56 4.94 15.14 -0.92
CA ILE A 56 4.00 16.08 -0.27
C ILE A 56 4.70 16.88 0.82
N ALA A 57 5.55 16.25 1.64
CA ALA A 57 6.30 16.92 2.70
C ALA A 57 7.25 18.03 2.18
N ARG A 58 7.77 17.90 0.95
CA ARG A 58 8.60 18.94 0.32
C ARG A 58 7.81 20.07 -0.33
N ARG A 59 6.49 19.93 -0.49
CA ARG A 59 5.66 21.01 -1.04
C ARG A 59 5.31 22.02 0.03
N THR A 60 5.51 23.29 -0.28
CA THR A 60 5.17 24.45 0.56
C THR A 60 3.86 25.13 0.16
N ASP A 61 3.06 24.51 -0.70
CA ASP A 61 1.83 25.08 -1.29
C ASP A 61 0.59 25.07 -0.37
N GLY A 62 0.77 24.73 0.92
CA GLY A 62 -0.29 24.78 1.94
C GLY A 62 -1.50 23.87 1.68
N ARG A 63 -1.41 22.93 0.73
CA ARG A 63 -2.54 22.08 0.31
C ARG A 63 -2.92 21.09 1.42
N ARG A 64 -4.17 20.62 1.36
CA ARG A 64 -4.72 19.61 2.30
C ARG A 64 -3.82 18.39 2.49
N GLY A 65 -3.06 18.01 1.45
CA GLY A 65 -2.11 16.89 1.53
C GLY A 65 -1.07 17.05 2.64
N SER A 66 -0.48 18.24 2.80
CA SER A 66 0.52 18.50 3.85
C SER A 66 -0.14 18.46 5.24
N LYS A 67 -1.32 19.08 5.38
CA LYS A 67 -2.12 19.03 6.63
C LYS A 67 -2.51 17.60 7.03
N MET A 68 -2.84 16.74 6.05
CA MET A 68 -3.11 15.33 6.29
C MET A 68 -1.86 14.57 6.77
N LEU A 69 -0.68 14.92 6.27
CA LEU A 69 0.57 14.26 6.63
C LEU A 69 1.02 14.61 8.05
N GLU A 70 0.80 15.87 8.45
CA GLU A 70 1.10 16.40 9.79
C GLU A 70 0.01 16.10 10.82
N TRP A 71 -1.13 15.56 10.37
CA TRP A 71 -2.28 15.31 11.24
C TRP A 71 -1.91 14.34 12.36
N LYS A 72 -2.04 14.81 13.60
CA LYS A 72 -1.91 13.99 14.80
C LYS A 72 -3.29 13.87 15.46
N PRO A 73 -3.70 12.67 15.89
CA PRO A 73 -4.97 12.50 16.57
C PRO A 73 -4.95 13.27 17.89
N HIS A 74 -6.03 13.99 18.16
CA HIS A 74 -6.19 14.70 19.43
C HIS A 74 -6.46 13.68 20.54
N THR A 75 -5.56 13.61 21.53
CA THR A 75 -5.64 12.64 22.65
C THR A 75 -6.54 13.12 23.80
N GLY A 76 -7.07 14.35 23.73
CA GLY A 76 -7.97 14.93 24.73
C GLY A 76 -9.45 14.63 24.50
N LYS A 77 -10.29 14.95 25.49
CA LYS A 77 -11.76 14.95 25.34
C LYS A 77 -12.15 16.13 24.43
N LEU A 78 -12.90 15.85 23.37
CA LEU A 78 -13.52 16.90 22.58
C LEU A 78 -14.56 17.62 23.44
N SER A 79 -14.64 18.95 23.35
CA SER A 79 -15.71 19.71 23.99
C SER A 79 -17.06 19.20 23.48
N VAL A 80 -18.03 19.06 24.38
CA VAL A 80 -19.43 18.82 24.01
C VAL A 80 -19.82 19.96 23.07
N GLY A 81 -20.04 19.65 21.79
CA GLY A 81 -20.25 20.64 20.74
C GLY A 81 -21.47 21.53 21.01
N ARG A 82 -21.80 22.41 20.06
CA ARG A 82 -22.96 23.29 20.23
C ARG A 82 -24.23 22.45 20.48
N PRO A 83 -25.01 22.71 21.53
CA PRO A 83 -26.28 22.01 21.75
C PRO A 83 -27.20 22.20 20.54
N PRO A 84 -28.04 21.20 20.21
CA PRO A 84 -29.03 21.34 19.15
C PRO A 84 -29.95 22.54 19.45
N THR A 85 -30.18 23.39 18.44
CA THR A 85 -31.13 24.50 18.55
C THR A 85 -32.55 23.91 18.48
N ARG A 86 -33.39 24.30 19.42
CA ARG A 86 -34.78 23.83 19.56
C ARG A 86 -35.69 24.47 18.53
#